data_AF-A0AAW5L3I9-F1
#
_entry.id   AF-A0AAW5L3I9-F1
#
_cell.length_a   1.000
_cell.length_b   1.000
_cell.length_c   1.000
_cell.angle_alpha   90.00
_cell.angle_beta   90.00
_cell.angle_gamma   90.00
#
_symmetry.space_group_name_H-M   'P 1'
#
loop_
_entity.id
_entity.type
_entity.pdbx_description
1 polymer ?
#
loop_
_entity_poly.entity_id
_entity_poly.type
_entity_poly.pdbx_seq_one_letter_code
_entity_poly.pdbx_strand_id
1 'polypeptide(L)'
;MDKSWPGHSTQLLQEIDGEMGRMESILQQVSIDGLIEEAYEIHEMLIKVSQLLLILQQDRKMTPLAKGLSLQLQSIQEQYNRLFGQGEIPENISE
;
A
#
# COMPACT_ATOMS: atom_id res chain seq x y z
N MET A 1 31.59 1.78 9.70
CA MET A 1 31.05 3.15 9.53
C MET A 1 29.87 3.02 8.60
N ASP A 2 28.66 2.87 9.17
CA ASP A 2 27.41 2.73 8.42
C ASP A 2 27.14 4.03 7.67
N LYS A 3 27.53 4.07 6.40
CA LYS A 3 27.09 5.10 5.47
C LYS A 3 25.76 4.64 4.88
N SER A 4 24.70 4.54 5.69
CA SER A 4 23.35 4.66 5.13
C SER A 4 23.30 6.06 4.51
N TRP A 5 23.33 6.10 3.18
CA TRP A 5 23.40 7.35 2.42
C TRP A 5 22.11 8.12 2.68
N PRO A 6 22.15 9.30 3.35
CA PRO A 6 20.94 9.99 3.79
C PRO A 6 19.95 10.26 2.64
N GLY A 7 20.49 10.52 1.45
CA GLY A 7 19.70 10.76 0.24
C GLY A 7 18.88 9.55 -0.22
N HIS A 8 19.32 8.32 0.04
CA HIS A 8 18.60 7.13 -0.40
C HIS A 8 17.34 6.91 0.45
N SER A 9 17.46 6.96 1.78
CA SER A 9 16.32 6.81 2.68
C SER A 9 15.28 7.92 2.47
N THR A 10 15.72 9.16 2.21
CA THR A 10 14.80 10.27 1.90
C THR A 10 14.03 10.05 0.59
N GLN A 11 14.70 9.57 -0.46
CA GLN A 11 14.03 9.26 -1.73
C GLN A 11 12.99 8.14 -1.57
N LEU A 12 13.35 7.06 -0.86
CA LEU A 12 12.43 5.98 -0.56
C LEU A 12 11.20 6.47 0.21
N LEU A 13 11.40 7.36 1.19
CA LEU A 13 10.29 7.94 1.95
C LEU A 13 9.34 8.75 1.08
N GLN A 14 9.87 9.58 0.17
CA GLN A 14 9.04 10.37 -0.75
C GLN A 14 8.23 9.46 -1.69
N GLU A 15 8.83 8.37 -2.16
CA GLU A 15 8.14 7.41 -3.01
C GLU A 15 7.06 6.64 -2.26
N ILE A 16 7.35 6.15 -1.04
CA ILE A 16 6.36 5.49 -0.18
C ILE A 16 5.18 6.42 0.10
N ASP A 17 5.44 7.67 0.48
CA ASP A 17 4.41 8.67 0.78
C ASP A 17 3.52 8.96 -0.44
N GLY A 18 4.13 9.13 -1.61
CA GLY A 18 3.41 9.37 -2.86
C GLY A 18 2.52 8.20 -3.27
N GLU A 19 3.03 6.97 -3.22
CA GLU A 19 2.27 5.76 -3.57
C GLU A 19 1.14 5.50 -2.56
N MET A 20 1.40 5.67 -1.26
CA MET A 20 0.35 5.54 -0.23
C MET A 20 -0.75 6.57 -0.40
N GLY A 21 -0.40 7.84 -0.59
CA GLY A 21 -1.39 8.89 -0.82
C GLY A 21 -2.21 8.65 -2.10
N ARG A 22 -1.58 8.11 -3.15
CA ARG A 22 -2.29 7.73 -4.38
C ARG A 22 -3.24 6.55 -4.15
N MET A 23 -2.82 5.50 -3.44
CA MET A 23 -3.71 4.38 -3.08
C MET A 23 -4.92 4.84 -2.28
N GLU A 24 -4.73 5.71 -1.27
CA GLU A 24 -5.84 6.25 -0.48
C GLU A 24 -6.80 7.08 -1.34
N SER A 25 -6.30 7.89 -2.27
CA SER A 25 -7.13 8.65 -3.21
C SER A 25 -7.96 7.73 -4.09
N ILE A 26 -7.36 6.67 -4.66
CA ILE A 26 -8.07 5.72 -5.51
C ILE A 26 -9.11 4.96 -4.69
N LEU A 27 -8.78 4.46 -3.50
CA LEU A 27 -9.73 3.76 -2.63
C LEU A 27 -10.95 4.62 -2.28
N GLN A 28 -10.74 5.93 -2.06
CA GLN A 28 -11.84 6.88 -1.84
C GLN A 28 -12.70 7.04 -3.10
N GLN A 29 -12.11 7.10 -4.29
CA GLN A 29 -12.84 7.21 -5.56
C GLN A 29 -13.62 5.94 -5.91
N VAL A 30 -12.98 4.77 -5.81
CA VAL A 30 -13.62 3.46 -6.03
C VAL A 30 -14.84 3.28 -5.13
N SER A 31 -14.77 3.73 -3.87
CA SER A 31 -15.90 3.60 -2.95
C SER A 31 -17.18 4.29 -3.45
N ILE A 32 -17.05 5.17 -4.45
CA ILE A 32 -18.12 5.89 -5.12
C ILE A 32 -18.49 5.22 -6.45
N ASP A 33 -17.49 4.87 -7.29
CA ASP A 33 -17.70 4.50 -8.70
C ASP A 33 -17.46 3.01 -9.05
N GLY A 34 -16.81 2.23 -8.17
CA GLY A 34 -16.70 0.77 -8.28
C GLY A 34 -15.85 0.21 -9.44
N LEU A 35 -14.77 0.90 -9.83
CA LEU A 35 -13.99 0.54 -11.02
C LEU A 35 -12.98 -0.61 -10.77
N ILE A 36 -12.99 -1.62 -11.63
CA ILE A 36 -12.13 -2.81 -11.54
C ILE A 36 -10.66 -2.51 -11.92
N GLU A 37 -10.41 -1.60 -12.86
CA GLU A 37 -9.05 -1.22 -13.29
C GLU A 37 -8.25 -0.60 -12.14
N GLU A 38 -8.91 0.22 -11.33
CA GLU A 38 -8.37 0.83 -10.12
C GLU A 38 -7.97 -0.21 -9.05
N ALA A 39 -8.64 -1.37 -9.02
CA ALA A 39 -8.29 -2.47 -8.11
C ALA A 39 -6.92 -3.07 -8.43
N TYR A 40 -6.66 -3.32 -9.72
CA TYR A 40 -5.36 -3.86 -10.17
C TYR A 40 -4.23 -2.87 -9.93
N GLU A 41 -4.49 -1.58 -10.16
CA GLU A 41 -3.51 -0.53 -9.89
C GLU A 41 -3.13 -0.47 -8.39
N ILE A 42 -4.11 -0.49 -7.48
CA ILE A 42 -3.82 -0.53 -6.04
C ILE A 42 -3.04 -1.80 -5.67
N HIS A 43 -3.34 -2.95 -6.27
CA HIS A 43 -2.62 -4.18 -5.99
C HIS A 43 -1.13 -4.08 -6.35
N GLU A 44 -0.79 -3.51 -7.51
CA GLU A 44 0.60 -3.28 -7.91
C GLU A 44 1.32 -2.30 -6.97
N MET A 45 0.64 -1.23 -6.55
CA MET A 45 1.18 -0.27 -5.60
C MET A 45 1.45 -0.88 -4.22
N LEU A 46 0.55 -1.73 -3.71
CA LEU A 46 0.74 -2.44 -2.44
C LEU A 46 2.02 -3.30 -2.46
N ILE A 47 2.27 -4.00 -3.57
CA ILE A 47 3.49 -4.79 -3.76
C ILE A 47 4.72 -3.88 -3.78
N LYS A 48 4.66 -2.79 -4.56
CA LYS A 48 5.76 -1.83 -4.69
C LYS A 48 6.14 -1.22 -3.34
N VAL A 49 5.15 -0.69 -2.60
CA VAL A 49 5.39 -0.06 -1.30
C VAL A 49 5.90 -1.07 -0.27
N SER A 50 5.43 -2.32 -0.31
CA SER A 50 5.97 -3.39 0.54
C SER A 50 7.47 -3.62 0.30
N GLN A 51 7.91 -3.59 -0.96
CA GLN A 51 9.33 -3.72 -1.32
C GLN A 51 10.15 -2.51 -0.86
N LEU A 52 9.64 -1.30 -1.09
CA LEU A 52 10.31 -0.06 -0.65
C LEU A 52 10.47 -0.02 0.88
N LEU A 53 9.44 -0.44 1.63
CA LEU A 53 9.49 -0.55 3.08
C LEU A 53 10.52 -1.58 3.55
N LEU A 54 10.63 -2.72 2.86
CA LEU A 54 11.66 -3.72 3.16
C LEU A 54 13.07 -3.15 2.98
N ILE A 55 13.31 -2.37 1.92
CA ILE A 55 14.59 -1.69 1.70
C ILE A 55 14.84 -0.65 2.79
N LEU A 56 13.84 0.18 3.10
CA LEU A 56 13.94 1.21 4.13
C LEU A 56 14.25 0.61 5.51
N GLN A 57 13.70 -0.56 5.83
CA GLN A 57 13.98 -1.27 7.10
C GLN A 57 15.44 -1.70 7.25
N GLN A 58 16.19 -1.87 6.15
CA GLN A 58 17.61 -2.22 6.20
C GLN A 58 18.48 -1.09 6.79
N ASP A 59 18.03 0.16 6.67
CA ASP A 59 18.63 1.26 7.44
C ASP A 59 18.14 1.18 8.89
N ARG A 60 19.02 0.75 9.79
CA ARG A 60 18.72 0.58 11.23
C ARG A 60 18.09 1.82 11.87
N LYS A 61 18.41 3.02 11.38
CA LYS A 61 17.83 4.27 11.89
C LYS A 61 16.38 4.46 11.48
N MET A 62 15.99 3.89 10.33
CA MET A 62 14.66 4.01 9.75
C MET A 62 13.75 2.84 10.11
N THR A 63 14.26 1.75 10.68
CA THR A 63 13.46 0.59 11.08
C THR A 63 12.20 0.95 11.91
N PRO A 64 12.24 1.85 12.92
CA PRO A 64 11.03 2.24 13.66
C PRO A 64 9.99 2.93 12.78
N LEU A 65 10.44 3.84 11.91
CA LEU A 65 9.57 4.55 10.97
C LEU A 65 8.95 3.59 9.95
N ALA A 66 9.76 2.72 9.36
CA ALA A 66 9.29 1.75 8.38
C ALA A 66 8.29 0.75 8.99
N LYS A 67 8.40 0.40 10.28
CA LYS A 67 7.35 -0.35 11.00
C LYS A 67 6.04 0.43 11.09
N GLY A 68 6.10 1.72 11.44
CA GLY A 68 4.92 2.59 11.48
C GLY A 68 4.23 2.69 10.12
N LEU A 69 5.01 2.90 9.06
CA LEU A 69 4.49 2.93 7.68
C LEU A 69 3.94 1.55 7.25
N SER A 70 4.55 0.44 7.68
CA SER A 70 4.01 -0.90 7.39
C SER A 70 2.61 -1.10 7.99
N LEU A 71 2.34 -0.53 9.18
CA LEU A 71 1.00 -0.57 9.78
C LEU A 71 0.01 0.30 8.99
N GLN A 72 0.44 1.44 8.46
CA GLN A 72 -0.39 2.26 7.57
C GLN A 72 -0.71 1.51 6.27
N LEU A 73 0.30 0.87 5.64
CA LEU A 73 0.09 0.04 4.45
C LEU A 73 -0.91 -1.08 4.73
N GLN A 74 -0.83 -1.72 5.90
CA GLN A 74 -1.77 -2.76 6.30
C GLN A 74 -3.20 -2.22 6.39
N SER A 75 -3.41 -1.03 6.97
CA SER A 75 -4.72 -0.38 7.01
C SER A 75 -5.28 -0.11 5.60
N ILE A 76 -4.44 0.35 4.68
CA ILE A 76 -4.80 0.55 3.26
C ILE A 76 -5.17 -0.79 2.62
N GLN A 77 -4.37 -1.83 2.83
CA GLN A 77 -4.64 -3.18 2.31
C GLN A 77 -5.94 -3.77 2.87
N GLU A 78 -6.25 -3.55 4.14
CA GLU A 78 -7.51 -3.97 4.74
C GLU A 78 -8.72 -3.25 4.11
N GLN A 79 -8.60 -1.96 3.80
CA GLN A 79 -9.63 -1.21 3.08
C GLN A 79 -9.81 -1.74 1.65
N TYR A 80 -8.71 -1.94 0.92
CA TYR A 80 -8.70 -2.56 -0.39
C TYR A 80 -9.40 -3.94 -0.37
N ASN A 81 -9.03 -4.81 0.58
CA ASN A 81 -9.64 -6.13 0.72
C ASN A 81 -11.13 -6.07 1.08
N ARG A 82 -11.60 -5.04 1.79
CA ARG A 82 -13.04 -4.87 2.04
C ARG A 82 -13.80 -4.50 0.76
N LEU A 83 -13.22 -3.65 -0.08
CA LEU A 83 -13.85 -3.20 -1.33
C LEU A 83 -13.78 -4.27 -2.44
N PHE A 84 -12.68 -5.01 -2.52
CA PHE A 84 -12.39 -5.90 -3.66
C PHE A 84 -12.12 -7.36 -3.29
N GLY A 85 -11.94 -7.66 -2.00
CA GLY A 85 -11.68 -9.01 -1.50
C GLY A 85 -12.93 -9.86 -1.33
N GLN A 86 -14.13 -9.29 -1.48
CA GLN A 86 -15.38 -10.05 -1.60
C GLN A 86 -15.47 -10.69 -2.99
N GLY A 87 -14.64 -11.70 -3.22
CA GLY A 87 -14.94 -12.78 -4.15
C GLY A 87 -15.96 -13.77 -3.56
N GLU A 88 -16.94 -13.33 -2.77
CA GLU A 88 -18.12 -14.14 -2.51
C GLU A 88 -19.04 -13.94 -3.71
N ILE A 89 -19.03 -14.92 -4.60
CA ILE A 89 -20.11 -15.18 -5.54
C ILE A 89 -21.42 -14.94 -4.77
N PRO A 90 -22.31 -14.02 -5.22
CA PRO A 90 -23.58 -13.88 -4.55
C PRO A 90 -24.24 -15.26 -4.52
N GLU A 91 -24.48 -15.77 -3.32
CA GLU A 91 -25.09 -17.07 -3.01
C GLU A 91 -26.59 -17.07 -3.38
N ASN A 92 -26.92 -16.49 -4.53
CA ASN A 92 -28.27 -16.31 -5.05
C ASN A 92 -28.38 -16.89 -6.47
N ILE A 93 -27.77 -18.06 -6.65
CA ILE A 93 -28.08 -18.96 -7.77
C ILE A 93 -28.42 -20.33 -7.18
N SER A 94 -29.64 -20.45 -6.66
CA SER A 94 -30.34 -21.72 -6.51
C SER A 94 -31.82 -21.40 -6.60
N GLU A 95 -32.35 -21.50 -7.82
CA GLU A 95 -33.78 -21.63 -8.11
C GLU A 95 -34.36 -22.92 -7.48
#